data_AF-A0A930W287-F1
#
_entry.id   AF-A0A930W287-F1
#
_cell.length_a   1.000
_cell.length_b   1.000
_cell.length_c   1.000
_cell.angle_alpha   90.00
_cell.angle_beta   90.00
_cell.angle_gamma   90.00
#
_symmetry.space_group_name_H-M   'P 1'
#
loop_
_entity.id
_entity.type
_entity.pdbx_description
1 polymer ?
#
loop_
_entity_poly.entity_id
_entity_poly.type
_entity_poly.pdbx_seq_one_letter_code
_entity_poly.pdbx_strand_id
1 'polypeptide(L)' 'MAAPKMTEFMYTYCGKKEQKSMQAGRPQPGKCPRKPGNQPHSWVVNRTY' A
#
# COMPACT_ATOMS: atom_id res chain seq x y z
N MET A 1 24.51 10.08 2.47
CA MET A 1 23.06 10.36 2.35
C MET A 1 22.30 9.18 2.93
N ALA A 2 21.34 9.39 3.84
CA ALA A 2 20.50 8.29 4.32
C ALA A 2 19.65 7.76 3.15
N ALA A 3 19.71 6.45 2.88
CA ALA A 3 18.86 5.83 1.86
C ALA A 3 17.38 6.16 2.16
N PRO A 4 16.55 6.46 1.14
CA PRO A 4 15.14 6.71 1.39
C PRO A 4 14.52 5.45 1.97
N LYS A 5 14.11 5.51 3.24
CA LYS A 5 13.39 4.41 3.89
C LYS A 5 12.15 4.11 3.06
N MET A 6 12.04 2.92 2.50
CA MET A 6 10.90 2.53 1.67
C MET A 6 10.00 1.61 2.47
N THR A 7 8.70 1.81 2.36
CA THR A 7 7.70 0.95 2.97
C THR A 7 6.89 0.31 1.87
N GLU A 8 6.94 -1.02 1.81
CA GLU A 8 6.03 -1.81 1.01
C GLU A 8 4.70 -1.94 1.74
N PHE A 9 3.65 -1.46 1.11
CA PHE A 9 2.28 -1.63 1.55
C PHE A 9 1.65 -2.77 0.76
N MET A 10 0.89 -3.61 1.44
CA MET A 10 0.12 -4.68 0.82
C MET A 10 -1.35 -4.49 1.17
N TYR A 11 -2.22 -4.82 0.23
CA TYR A 11 -3.64 -4.89 0.45
C TYR A 11 -4.04 -6.34 0.69
N THR A 12 -4.57 -6.64 1.87
CA THR A 12 -4.85 -8.02 2.32
C THR A 12 -5.94 -8.71 1.50
N TYR A 13 -6.91 -7.97 0.99
CA TYR A 13 -8.08 -8.54 0.31
C TYR A 13 -7.83 -8.91 -1.15
N CYS A 14 -7.08 -8.10 -1.90
CA CYS A 14 -6.79 -8.37 -3.31
C CYS A 14 -5.34 -8.79 -3.58
N GLY A 15 -4.45 -8.59 -2.60
CA GLY A 15 -3.03 -8.92 -2.70
C GLY A 15 -2.17 -7.87 -3.39
N LYS A 16 -2.73 -6.69 -3.75
CA LYS A 16 -1.97 -5.62 -4.40
C LYS A 16 -0.86 -5.14 -3.47
N LYS A 17 0.35 -4.96 -4.00
CA LYS A 17 1.50 -4.43 -3.27
C LYS A 17 1.96 -3.14 -3.92
N GLU A 18 2.35 -2.17 -3.11
CA GLU A 18 2.81 -0.87 -3.58
C GLU A 18 3.90 -0.35 -2.66
N GLN A 19 5.05 0.01 -3.22
CA GLN A 19 6.18 0.53 -2.48
C GLN A 19 6.11 2.05 -2.45
N LYS A 20 6.16 2.63 -1.25
CA LYS A 20 6.12 4.07 -1.03
C LYS A 20 7.26 4.46 -0.11
N SER A 21 7.92 5.57 -0.42
CA SER A 21 8.89 6.19 0.49
C SER A 21 8.19 6.54 1.81
N MET A 22 8.90 6.44 2.94
CA MET A 22 8.34 6.75 4.26
C MET A 22 7.79 8.19 4.33
N GLN A 23 8.40 9.12 3.60
CA GLN A 23 7.95 10.51 3.47
C GLN A 23 6.66 10.66 2.63
N ALA A 24 6.39 9.74 1.70
CA ALA A 24 5.23 9.79 0.83
C ALA A 24 3.95 9.20 1.47
N GLY A 25 4.08 8.51 2.60
CA GLY A 25 2.95 7.96 3.36
C GLY A 25 2.27 6.76 2.70
N ARG A 26 1.03 6.48 3.13
CA ARG A 26 0.24 5.34 2.65
C ARG A 26 -0.20 5.54 1.19
N PRO A 27 -0.21 4.51 0.35
CA PRO A 27 -0.70 4.57 -1.02
C PRO A 27 -2.20 4.90 -1.07
N GLN A 28 -2.64 5.43 -2.21
CA GLN A 28 -4.04 5.82 -2.38
C GLN A 28 -4.93 4.57 -2.32
N PRO A 29 -6.06 4.61 -1.58
CA PRO A 29 -6.94 3.46 -1.47
C PRO A 29 -7.49 2.98 -2.82
N GLY A 30 -7.70 3.88 -3.78
CA GLY A 30 -8.27 3.54 -5.08
C GLY A 30 -9.56 2.71 -4.95
N LYS A 31 -9.88 1.93 -5.99
CA LYS A 31 -10.96 0.93 -5.97
C LYS A 31 -10.36 -0.47 -5.99
N CYS A 32 -10.87 -1.34 -5.12
CA CYS A 32 -10.52 -2.75 -5.14
C CYS A 32 -11.28 -3.50 -6.25
N PRO A 33 -10.60 -4.11 -7.23
CA PRO A 33 -11.27 -4.91 -8.25
C PRO A 33 -11.84 -6.23 -7.71
N ARG A 34 -11.35 -6.71 -6.55
CA ARG A 34 -11.76 -8.00 -5.95
C ARG A 34 -12.87 -7.87 -4.91
N LYS A 35 -13.21 -6.65 -4.47
CA LYS A 35 -14.23 -6.46 -3.42
C LYS A 35 -15.54 -6.02 -4.06
N PRO A 36 -16.65 -6.72 -3.78
CA PRO A 36 -17.95 -6.27 -4.26
C PRO A 36 -18.28 -4.91 -3.62
N GLY A 37 -18.79 -3.98 -4.45
CA GLY A 37 -19.23 -2.66 -3.99
C GLY A 37 -18.18 -1.54 -4.04
N ASN A 38 -17.18 -1.58 -4.93
CA ASN A 38 -16.21 -0.48 -5.12
C ASN A 38 -15.46 -0.07 -3.85
N GLN A 39 -15.27 -1.01 -2.92
CA GLN A 39 -14.65 -0.70 -1.66
C GLN A 39 -13.17 -0.33 -1.86
N PRO A 40 -12.67 0.66 -1.08
CA PRO A 40 -11.29 1.11 -1.19
C PRO A 40 -10.27 0.05 -0.73
N HIS A 41 -9.03 0.15 -1.23
CA HIS A 41 -7.92 -0.62 -0.65
C HIS A 41 -7.57 -0.10 0.75
N SER A 42 -7.71 -0.97 1.73
CA SER A 42 -7.13 -0.89 3.08
C SER A 42 -5.68 -1.36 3.10
N TRP A 43 -4.76 -0.46 2.81
CA TRP A 43 -3.34 -0.75 2.81
C TRP A 43 -2.80 -1.05 4.21
N VAL A 44 -2.10 -2.17 4.35
CA VAL A 44 -1.33 -2.52 5.54
C VAL A 44 0.17 -2.46 5.21
N VAL A 45 1.01 -2.18 6.19
CA VAL A 45 2.47 -2.24 6.02
C VAL A 45 2.87 -3.70 5.91
N ASN A 46 3.49 -4.07 4.80
CA ASN A 46 4.05 -5.41 4.60
C ASN A 46 5.50 -5.46 5.07
N ARG A 47 6.35 -4.56 4.56
CA ARG A 47 7.79 -4.52 4.84
C ARG A 47 8.32 -3.10 4.82
N THR A 48 9.35 -2.83 5.61
CA THR A 48 10.10 -1.59 5.59
C THR A 48 11.56 -1.87 5.25
N TYR A 49 12.14 -1.04 4.41
CA TYR A 49 13.52 -1.11 3.90
C TYR A 49 14.29 0.14 4.32
#